data_AF-A0A6P1ZDU0-F1
#
_entry.id   AF-A0A6P1ZDU0-F1
#
_cell.length_a   1.000
_cell.length_b   1.000
_cell.length_c   1.000
_cell.angle_alpha   90.00
_cell.angle_beta   90.00
_cell.angle_gamma   90.00
#
_symmetry.space_group_name_H-M   'P 1'
#
loop_
_entity.id
_entity.type
_entity.pdbx_description
1 polymer ?
#
loop_
_entity_poly.entity_id
_entity_poly.type
_entity_poly.pdbx_seq_one_letter_code
_entity_poly.pdbx_strand_id
1 'polypeptide(L)'
;MGNRACIIHENAELGIYLHWNGGPESVYPMLEYARAHARLGESDYAMSRLVQVIANFLGGNLDIGLFRHKDYDRPDPGNHGLYYIDSQLRVVRRVRRGNPLDVEEEERRAWKHAYNTESPTMLERLAEKNDAHFVS
;
A
#
# COMPACT_ATOMS: atom_id res chain seq x y z
N MET A 1 6.93 6.66 17.47
CA MET A 1 7.14 7.18 16.09
C MET A 1 6.64 6.12 15.12
N GLY A 2 6.05 6.46 13.97
CA GLY A 2 5.40 5.43 13.14
C GLY A 2 5.35 5.77 11.65
N ASN A 3 5.85 4.86 10.81
CA ASN A 3 5.65 4.84 9.36
C ASN A 3 4.35 4.08 9.07
N ARG A 4 3.21 4.75 9.28
CA ARG A 4 1.87 4.16 9.25
C ARG A 4 1.02 4.81 8.17
N ALA A 5 0.17 4.00 7.55
CA ALA A 5 -0.83 4.45 6.58
C ALA A 5 -2.01 3.50 6.54
N CYS A 6 -3.04 3.96 5.84
CA CYS A 6 -4.15 3.12 5.43
C CYS A 6 -4.32 3.12 3.92
N ILE A 7 -4.54 1.94 3.34
CA ILE A 7 -4.84 1.74 1.92
C ILE A 7 -6.26 1.21 1.82
N ILE A 8 -7.10 1.82 0.99
CA ILE A 8 -8.48 1.41 0.83
C ILE A 8 -8.92 1.55 -0.62
N HIS A 9 -9.73 0.61 -1.09
CA HIS A 9 -10.39 0.77 -2.38
C HIS A 9 -11.44 1.89 -2.30
N GLU A 10 -11.55 2.72 -3.33
CA GLU A 10 -12.41 3.93 -3.31
C GLU A 10 -13.90 3.64 -3.04
N ASN A 11 -14.35 2.43 -3.37
CA ASN A 11 -15.73 1.97 -3.17
C ASN A 11 -15.87 0.94 -2.02
N ALA A 12 -14.86 0.76 -1.17
CA ALA A 12 -14.89 -0.24 -0.09
C ALA A 12 -15.11 0.39 1.29
N GLU A 13 -15.75 -0.38 2.17
CA GLU A 13 -15.86 -0.03 3.60
C GLU A 13 -14.67 -0.53 4.44
N LEU A 14 -13.90 -1.48 3.91
CA LEU A 14 -12.80 -2.12 4.61
C LEU A 14 -11.49 -1.84 3.87
N GLY A 15 -10.44 -1.46 4.61
CA GLY A 15 -9.12 -1.23 4.06
C GLY A 15 -8.02 -1.88 4.89
N ILE A 16 -6.79 -1.73 4.40
CA ILE A 16 -5.55 -2.27 4.97
C ILE A 16 -4.91 -1.17 5.83
N TYR A 17 -4.55 -1.51 7.07
CA TYR A 17 -3.75 -0.68 7.96
C TYR A 17 -2.30 -1.19 7.97
N LEU A 18 -1.34 -0.27 7.91
CA LEU A 18 0.10 -0.53 7.91
C LEU A 18 0.77 0.06 9.15
N HIS A 19 1.63 -0.73 9.77
CA HIS A 19 2.52 -0.36 10.87
C HIS A 19 3.73 -1.31 10.89
N TRP A 20 4.63 -1.33 9.92
CA TRP A 20 5.29 -0.17 9.35
C TRP A 20 5.15 -0.10 7.81
N ASN A 21 5.96 0.71 7.14
CA ASN A 21 5.99 0.87 5.66
C ASN A 21 4.75 1.51 5.04
N GLY A 22 4.09 2.43 5.74
CA GLY A 22 3.00 3.25 5.21
C GLY A 22 3.43 4.41 4.30
N GLY A 23 4.72 4.67 4.13
CA GLY A 23 5.24 5.77 3.34
C GLY A 23 5.07 5.53 1.84
N PRO A 24 4.96 6.59 1.03
CA PRO A 24 4.77 6.46 -0.42
C PRO A 24 5.90 5.64 -1.07
N GLU A 25 7.14 5.78 -0.58
CA GLU A 25 8.30 5.01 -1.02
C GLU A 25 8.15 3.49 -0.86
N SER A 26 7.20 3.03 -0.03
CA SER A 26 6.87 1.62 0.16
C SER A 26 5.53 1.24 -0.48
N VAL A 27 4.50 2.09 -0.32
CA VAL A 27 3.14 1.81 -0.80
C VAL A 27 3.09 1.73 -2.33
N TYR A 28 3.73 2.65 -3.06
CA TYR A 28 3.72 2.61 -4.53
C TYR A 28 4.38 1.33 -5.08
N PRO A 29 5.58 0.91 -4.62
CA PRO A 29 6.15 -0.38 -5.02
C PRO A 29 5.30 -1.60 -4.64
N MET A 30 4.65 -1.62 -3.47
CA MET A 30 3.76 -2.71 -3.09
C MET A 30 2.55 -2.83 -4.02
N LEU A 31 1.97 -1.69 -4.42
CA LEU A 31 0.89 -1.65 -5.41
C LEU A 31 1.38 -2.12 -6.79
N GLU A 32 2.54 -1.61 -7.25
CA GLU A 32 3.14 -2.00 -8.53
C GLU A 32 3.42 -3.51 -8.59
N TYR A 33 4.04 -4.06 -7.54
CA TYR A 33 4.32 -5.49 -7.47
C TYR A 33 3.02 -6.30 -7.42
N ALA A 34 2.04 -5.92 -6.60
CA ALA A 34 0.75 -6.60 -6.54
C ALA A 34 0.01 -6.61 -7.88
N ARG A 35 0.11 -5.53 -8.68
CA ARG A 35 -0.50 -5.46 -10.02
C ARG A 35 -0.01 -6.53 -10.98
N ALA A 36 1.26 -6.90 -10.90
CA ALA A 36 1.84 -7.93 -11.77
C ALA A 36 1.25 -9.34 -11.50
N HIS A 37 0.67 -9.56 -10.32
CA HIS A 37 0.17 -10.87 -9.88
C HIS A 37 -1.33 -10.90 -9.57
N ALA A 38 -2.01 -9.74 -9.62
CA ALA A 38 -3.42 -9.59 -9.30
C ALA A 38 -4.32 -9.76 -10.53
N ARG A 39 -5.54 -10.23 -10.31
CA ARG A 39 -6.62 -10.10 -11.28
C ARG A 39 -7.21 -8.70 -11.18
N LEU A 40 -6.76 -7.80 -12.04
CA LEU A 40 -7.19 -6.40 -12.07
C LEU A 40 -8.65 -6.26 -12.58
N GLY A 41 -9.30 -5.17 -12.20
CA GLY A 41 -10.70 -4.89 -12.54
C GLY A 41 -11.72 -5.46 -11.54
N GLU A 42 -11.31 -6.40 -10.70
CA GLU A 42 -12.13 -6.99 -9.64
C GLU A 42 -11.56 -6.59 -8.27
N SER A 43 -12.25 -5.69 -7.57
CA SER A 43 -11.78 -5.09 -6.31
C SER A 43 -11.35 -6.13 -5.29
N ASP A 44 -12.14 -7.19 -5.12
CA ASP A 44 -11.92 -8.18 -4.07
C ASP A 44 -10.67 -9.03 -4.35
N TYR A 45 -10.47 -9.42 -5.60
CA TYR A 45 -9.25 -10.14 -6.02
C TYR A 45 -8.02 -9.25 -5.98
N ALA A 46 -8.13 -8.02 -6.46
CA ALA A 46 -7.04 -7.05 -6.46
C ALA A 46 -6.59 -6.72 -5.02
N MET A 47 -7.53 -6.44 -4.13
CA MET A 47 -7.28 -6.19 -2.71
C MET A 47 -6.71 -7.43 -2.01
N SER A 48 -7.26 -8.62 -2.29
CA SER A 48 -6.74 -9.87 -1.71
C SER A 48 -5.28 -10.11 -2.08
N ARG A 49 -4.90 -9.85 -3.34
CA ARG A 49 -3.50 -9.97 -3.76
C ARG A 49 -2.62 -8.94 -3.08
N LEU A 50 -3.08 -7.69 -2.96
CA LEU A 50 -2.35 -6.65 -2.24
C LEU A 50 -2.11 -7.04 -0.77
N VAL A 51 -3.14 -7.55 -0.08
CA VAL A 51 -3.00 -8.06 1.30
C VAL A 51 -1.94 -9.15 1.38
N GLN A 52 -1.95 -10.12 0.46
CA GLN A 52 -0.96 -11.19 0.44
C GLN A 52 0.47 -10.64 0.23
N VAL A 53 0.66 -9.75 -0.74
CA VAL A 53 1.98 -9.16 -1.04
C VAL A 53 2.56 -8.44 0.16
N ILE A 54 1.73 -7.63 0.84
CA ILE A 54 2.12 -6.88 2.02
C ILE A 54 2.41 -7.84 3.20
N ALA A 55 1.55 -8.82 3.44
CA ALA A 55 1.70 -9.76 4.55
C ALA A 55 2.97 -10.62 4.41
N ASN A 56 3.26 -11.12 3.19
CA ASN A 56 4.49 -11.85 2.90
C ASN A 56 5.73 -10.97 3.13
N PHE A 57 5.67 -9.71 2.72
CA PHE A 57 6.78 -8.77 2.87
C PHE A 57 7.07 -8.39 4.33
N LEU A 58 6.02 -8.06 5.10
CA LEU A 58 6.15 -7.64 6.50
C LEU A 58 6.39 -8.83 7.45
N GLY A 59 5.92 -10.02 7.09
CA GLY A 59 5.94 -11.19 7.97
C GLY A 59 4.83 -11.16 9.03
N GLY A 60 4.99 -11.99 10.08
CA GLY A 60 3.91 -12.36 11.00
C GLY A 60 3.79 -11.56 12.30
N ASN A 61 3.90 -10.23 12.27
CA ASN A 61 3.76 -9.37 13.46
C ASN A 61 2.52 -8.45 13.39
N LEU A 62 2.37 -7.54 14.36
CA LEU A 62 1.29 -6.54 14.44
C LEU A 62 1.42 -5.40 13.41
N ASP A 63 2.03 -5.70 12.26
CA ASP A 63 2.46 -4.70 11.29
C ASP A 63 1.47 -4.48 10.14
N ILE A 64 0.49 -5.38 10.00
CA ILE A 64 -0.63 -5.27 9.05
C ILE A 64 -1.94 -5.54 9.78
N GLY A 65 -2.99 -4.79 9.44
CA GLY A 65 -4.32 -5.00 9.98
C GLY A 65 -5.42 -4.59 9.00
N LEU A 66 -6.66 -4.79 9.42
CA LEU A 66 -7.84 -4.31 8.72
C LEU A 66 -8.46 -3.14 9.47
N PHE A 67 -9.05 -2.20 8.74
CA PHE A 67 -9.78 -1.08 9.32
C PHE A 67 -11.09 -0.84 8.57
N ARG A 68 -12.10 -0.31 9.26
CA ARG A 68 -13.34 0.16 8.61
C ARG A 68 -13.27 1.64 8.33
N HIS A 69 -13.64 2.06 7.12
CA HIS A 69 -13.58 3.45 6.69
C HIS A 69 -14.45 4.39 7.52
N LYS A 70 -15.62 3.93 7.97
CA LYS A 70 -16.48 4.71 8.86
C LYS A 70 -15.88 4.94 10.26
N ASP A 71 -14.93 4.10 10.67
CA ASP A 71 -14.25 4.24 11.95
C ASP A 71 -13.11 5.31 11.86
N TYR A 72 -12.94 5.95 10.69
CA TYR A 72 -11.88 6.92 10.39
C TYR A 72 -12.22 8.39 10.65
N ASP A 73 -13.34 8.66 11.33
CA ASP A 73 -13.50 9.89 12.13
C ASP A 73 -12.46 9.99 13.29
N ARG A 74 -11.61 8.98 13.45
CA ARG A 74 -10.44 9.00 14.34
C ARG A 74 -9.31 9.90 13.79
N PRO A 75 -8.67 10.72 14.64
CA PRO A 75 -7.79 11.80 14.20
C PRO A 75 -6.40 11.42 13.65
N ASP A 76 -6.07 10.13 13.45
CA ASP A 76 -4.71 9.75 13.02
C ASP A 76 -4.67 8.48 12.14
N PRO A 77 -4.81 8.59 10.80
CA PRO A 77 -4.52 7.53 9.81
C PRO A 77 -3.08 7.05 9.74
N GLY A 78 -2.29 7.36 10.76
CA GLY A 78 -0.85 7.30 10.69
C GLY A 78 -0.29 8.53 10.00
N ASN A 79 1.03 8.66 10.09
CA ASN A 79 1.73 9.85 9.65
C ASN A 79 1.73 10.02 8.11
N HIS A 80 1.37 8.97 7.36
CA HIS A 80 1.26 9.01 5.89
C HIS A 80 -0.19 9.01 5.36
N GLY A 81 -1.20 8.97 6.22
CA GLY A 81 -2.58 9.19 5.80
C GLY A 81 -3.23 8.04 5.04
N LEU A 82 -4.21 8.38 4.21
CA LEU A 82 -5.07 7.48 3.46
C LEU A 82 -4.69 7.46 1.97
N TYR A 83 -4.46 6.27 1.44
CA TYR A 83 -4.31 5.96 0.02
C TYR A 83 -5.63 5.36 -0.45
N TYR A 84 -6.35 6.06 -1.33
CA TYR A 84 -7.51 5.51 -2.02
C TYR A 84 -7.04 4.95 -3.34
N ILE A 85 -7.37 3.69 -3.61
CA ILE A 85 -6.97 2.98 -4.82
C ILE A 85 -8.18 2.51 -5.63
N ASP A 86 -8.00 2.33 -6.93
CA ASP A 86 -8.98 1.73 -7.83
C ASP A 86 -8.79 0.20 -7.98
N SER A 87 -9.65 -0.44 -8.78
CA SER A 87 -9.51 -1.87 -9.13
C SER A 87 -8.30 -2.19 -10.01
N GLN A 88 -7.53 -1.18 -10.44
CA GLN A 88 -6.23 -1.35 -11.11
C GLN A 88 -5.06 -1.23 -10.12
N LEU A 89 -5.35 -1.14 -8.81
CA LEU A 89 -4.39 -0.89 -7.73
C LEU A 89 -3.56 0.38 -7.95
N ARG A 90 -4.15 1.41 -8.57
CA ARG A 90 -3.54 2.74 -8.68
C ARG A 90 -4.10 3.65 -7.60
N VAL A 91 -3.25 4.49 -7.03
CA VAL A 91 -3.70 5.54 -6.12
C VAL A 91 -4.47 6.58 -6.94
N VAL A 92 -5.74 6.78 -6.61
CA VAL A 92 -6.61 7.78 -7.27
C VAL A 92 -6.85 8.99 -6.38
N ARG A 93 -6.64 8.86 -5.07
CA ARG A 93 -6.76 9.98 -4.13
C ARG A 93 -5.88 9.79 -2.91
N ARG A 94 -5.31 10.90 -2.44
CA ARG A 94 -4.47 10.97 -1.25
C ARG A 94 -5.00 11.99 -0.26
N VAL A 95 -5.10 11.59 1.01
CA VAL A 95 -5.53 12.46 2.10
C VAL A 95 -4.63 12.27 3.30
N ARG A 96 -4.09 13.36 3.84
CA ARG A 96 -3.31 13.35 5.08
C ARG A 96 -3.80 14.44 6.02
N ARG A 97 -4.29 14.04 7.19
CA ARG A 97 -4.88 14.96 8.19
C ARG A 97 -5.97 15.87 7.59
N GLY A 98 -6.87 15.29 6.81
CA GLY A 98 -7.93 16.02 6.11
C GLY A 98 -7.50 16.81 4.87
N ASN A 99 -6.20 16.96 4.63
CA ASN A 99 -5.71 17.71 3.46
C ASN A 99 -5.51 16.78 2.27
N PRO A 100 -6.04 17.10 1.08
CA PRO A 100 -5.70 16.40 -0.14
C PRO A 100 -4.22 16.58 -0.47
N LEU A 101 -3.60 15.56 -1.07
CA LEU A 101 -2.24 15.62 -1.57
C LEU A 101 -2.23 15.36 -3.09
N ASP A 102 -1.22 15.90 -3.77
CA ASP A 102 -0.96 15.64 -5.18
C ASP A 102 -0.38 14.22 -5.35
N VAL A 103 -1.16 13.36 -6.00
CA VAL A 103 -0.82 11.94 -6.19
C VAL A 103 0.38 11.77 -7.13
N GLU A 104 0.41 12.52 -8.24
CA GLU A 104 1.45 12.38 -9.26
C GLU A 104 2.80 12.89 -8.74
N GLU A 105 2.78 14.02 -8.01
CA GLU A 105 3.96 14.55 -7.35
C GLU A 105 4.51 13.59 -6.29
N GLU A 106 3.63 13.04 -5.44
CA GLU A 106 4.03 12.13 -4.37
C GLU A 106 4.61 10.84 -4.94
N GLU A 107 3.95 10.24 -5.94
CA GLU A 107 4.44 9.05 -6.63
C GLU A 107 5.81 9.29 -7.27
N ARG A 108 5.96 10.41 -8.01
CA ARG A 108 7.23 10.74 -8.67
C ARG A 108 8.37 10.90 -7.67
N ARG A 109 8.10 11.42 -6.46
CA ARG A 109 9.09 11.51 -5.38
C ARG A 109 9.38 10.15 -4.75
N ALA A 110 8.35 9.31 -4.57
CA ALA A 110 8.50 7.96 -4.03
C ALA A 110 9.50 7.14 -4.83
N TRP A 111 9.40 7.15 -6.16
CA TRP A 111 10.29 6.42 -7.05
C TRP A 111 11.73 6.96 -7.11
N LYS A 112 11.97 8.18 -6.60
CA LYS A 112 13.31 8.76 -6.46
C LYS A 112 13.93 8.54 -5.08
N HIS A 113 13.17 7.98 -4.14
CA HIS A 113 13.66 7.69 -2.80
C HIS A 113 14.70 6.57 -2.83
N ALA A 114 15.66 6.58 -1.90
CA ALA A 114 16.73 5.58 -1.80
C ALA A 114 16.20 4.13 -1.78
N TYR A 115 15.03 3.90 -1.16
CA TYR A 115 14.36 2.58 -1.18
C TYR A 115 14.10 2.05 -2.58
N ASN A 116 13.93 2.92 -3.57
CA ASN A 116 13.60 2.56 -4.95
C ASN A 116 14.77 2.73 -5.91
N THR A 117 15.88 3.34 -5.48
CA THR A 117 17.04 3.62 -6.34
C THR A 117 18.32 2.90 -5.92
N GLU A 118 18.43 2.47 -4.67
CA GLU A 118 19.61 1.77 -4.14
C GLU A 118 19.31 0.28 -3.95
N SER A 119 20.24 -0.57 -4.39
CA SER A 119 20.07 -2.02 -4.28
C SER A 119 20.33 -2.54 -2.85
N PRO A 120 19.51 -3.50 -2.35
CA PRO A 120 18.30 -4.00 -2.99
C PRO A 120 17.17 -2.98 -2.87
N THR A 121 16.56 -2.67 -4.01
CA THR A 121 15.38 -1.81 -4.16
C THR A 121 14.17 -2.44 -3.50
N MET A 122 13.12 -1.65 -3.27
CA MET A 122 11.88 -2.12 -2.67
C MET A 122 11.25 -3.24 -3.50
N LEU A 123 11.28 -3.13 -4.83
CA LEU A 123 10.77 -4.18 -5.73
C LEU A 123 11.61 -5.46 -5.62
N GLU A 124 12.94 -5.37 -5.54
CA GLU A 124 13.80 -6.54 -5.33
C GLU A 124 13.53 -7.22 -3.98
N ARG A 125 13.32 -6.43 -2.92
CA ARG A 125 12.95 -6.97 -1.60
C ARG A 125 11.55 -7.58 -1.59
N LEU A 126 10.60 -6.99 -2.32
CA LEU A 126 9.26 -7.55 -2.49
C LEU A 126 9.33 -8.89 -3.20
N ALA A 127 10.08 -8.98 -4.30
CA ALA A 127 10.32 -10.20 -5.05
C ALA A 127 10.94 -11.30 -4.19
N GLU A 128 11.99 -10.98 -3.41
CA GLU A 128 12.63 -11.93 -2.48
C GLU A 128 11.62 -12.58 -1.51
N LYS A 129 10.63 -11.81 -1.04
CA LYS A 129 9.62 -12.30 -0.08
C LYS A 129 8.39 -12.93 -0.73
N ASN A 130 8.15 -12.71 -2.02
CA ASN A 130 6.89 -13.04 -2.64
C ASN A 130 6.98 -14.02 -3.81
N ASP A 131 8.06 -14.04 -4.57
CA ASP A 131 8.14 -14.79 -5.84
C ASP A 131 7.83 -16.27 -5.64
N ALA A 132 8.32 -16.87 -4.55
CA ALA A 132 8.07 -18.27 -4.20
C ALA A 132 6.58 -18.62 -3.97
N HIS A 133 5.72 -17.62 -3.76
CA HIS A 133 4.27 -17.79 -3.58
C HIS A 133 3.48 -17.59 -4.87
N PHE A 134 4.14 -17.17 -5.96
CA PHE A 134 3.51 -16.89 -7.25
C PHE A 134 4.01 -17.78 -8.40
N VAL A 135 4.86 -18.77 -8.12
CA VAL A 135 5.25 -19.81 -9.08
C VAL A 135 4.10 -20.80 -9.28
N SER A 136 3.72 -21.01 -10.54
CA SER A 136 2.76 -22.02 -10.99
C SER A 136 3.41 -23.38 -11.18
#